data_AF-A0AAT9FM85-F1
#
_entry.id   AF-A0AAT9FM85-F1
#
_cell.length_a   1.000
_cell.length_b   1.000
_cell.length_c   1.000
_cell.angle_alpha   90.00
_cell.angle_beta   90.00
_cell.angle_gamma   90.00
#
_symmetry.space_group_name_H-M   'P 1'
#
loop_
_entity.id
_entity.type
_entity.pdbx_description
1 polymer ?
#
loop_
_entity_poly.entity_id
_entity_poly.type
_entity_poly.pdbx_seq_one_letter_code
_entity_poly.pdbx_strand_id
1 'polypeptide(L)'
;MKKALTSLALAGALTASSQAAVVLQIDLSVSGQITFTATSNLSDATGSGDEFIYLQDFFTSDILSASGTFDDSTPNLITGDLTDFLGTSDSSPSLLINGNTNGGESGLRISSFNDSGAGESDYSTASPAFKGSATFTLSAADQTYFLNNSNTSGDVYAFVQNQAEIDDINDPFIVVGQWAVVPEPSSTALLGLAGLGFILRRKR
;
A
#
# COMPACT_ATOMS: atom_id res chain seq x y z
N MET A 1 -2.30 -2.64 -67.45
CA MET A 1 -1.82 -1.63 -66.47
C MET A 1 -2.14 -2.14 -65.08
N LYS A 2 -1.12 -2.56 -64.31
CA LYS A 2 -1.27 -3.17 -62.97
C LYS A 2 -1.09 -2.09 -61.88
N LYS A 3 -1.90 -2.26 -60.84
CA LYS A 3 -2.19 -1.37 -59.70
C LYS A 3 -0.99 -1.14 -58.76
N ALA A 4 -1.03 -0.05 -58.01
CA ALA A 4 -0.54 -0.02 -56.62
C ALA A 4 -1.36 1.03 -55.82
N LEU A 5 -2.28 0.56 -54.98
CA LEU A 5 -2.86 1.35 -53.91
C LEU A 5 -1.97 1.16 -52.68
N THR A 6 -1.31 2.23 -52.24
CA THR A 6 -0.52 2.25 -51.02
C THR A 6 -1.46 2.56 -49.85
N SER A 7 -1.85 1.53 -49.10
CA SER A 7 -2.61 1.67 -47.85
C SER A 7 -1.66 2.07 -46.72
N LEU A 8 -1.81 3.31 -46.24
CA LEU A 8 -1.13 3.83 -45.06
C LEU A 8 -1.82 3.28 -43.81
N ALA A 9 -1.21 2.28 -43.16
CA ALA A 9 -1.70 1.76 -41.88
C ALA A 9 -1.20 2.67 -40.76
N LEU A 10 -2.12 3.40 -40.14
CA LEU A 10 -1.86 4.22 -38.96
C LEU A 10 -1.82 3.30 -37.74
N ALA A 11 -0.62 2.91 -37.30
CA ALA A 11 -0.43 2.19 -36.05
C ALA A 11 -0.54 3.18 -34.87
N GLY A 12 -1.70 3.23 -34.23
CA GLY A 12 -1.87 3.93 -32.95
C GLY A 12 -1.13 3.16 -31.87
N ALA A 13 0.01 3.67 -31.42
CA ALA A 13 0.70 3.17 -30.24
C ALA A 13 -0.17 3.47 -29.01
N LEU A 14 -0.83 2.44 -28.48
CA LEU A 14 -1.42 2.47 -27.14
C LEU A 14 -0.26 2.55 -26.15
N THR A 15 0.05 3.74 -25.67
CA THR A 15 0.92 3.92 -24.51
C THR A 15 0.17 3.38 -23.30
N ALA A 16 0.42 2.12 -22.94
CA ALA A 16 0.03 1.61 -21.64
C ALA A 16 0.82 2.41 -20.60
N SER A 17 0.13 3.18 -19.75
CA SER A 17 0.75 3.74 -18.55
C SER A 17 1.27 2.56 -17.72
N SER A 18 2.58 2.49 -17.51
CA SER A 18 3.17 1.54 -16.57
C SER A 18 2.66 1.91 -15.17
N GLN A 19 1.66 1.19 -14.68
CA GLN A 19 1.27 1.30 -13.28
C GLN A 19 2.33 0.57 -12.45
N ALA A 20 2.86 1.25 -11.44
CA ALA A 20 3.78 0.64 -10.47
C ALA A 20 3.12 -0.59 -9.83
N ALA A 21 3.92 -1.62 -9.54
CA ALA A 21 3.37 -2.89 -9.14
C ALA A 21 2.89 -2.83 -7.66
N VAL A 22 1.71 -3.40 -7.37
CA VAL A 22 1.23 -3.47 -5.99
C VAL A 22 2.06 -4.49 -5.23
N VAL A 23 2.89 -4.05 -4.28
CA VAL A 23 3.78 -4.89 -3.46
C VAL A 23 3.19 -5.22 -2.09
N LEU A 24 2.20 -4.43 -1.63
CA LEU A 24 1.47 -4.66 -0.39
C LEU A 24 -0.05 -4.55 -0.61
N GLN A 25 -0.80 -5.55 -0.14
CA GLN A 25 -2.25 -5.50 -0.03
C GLN A 25 -2.67 -5.22 1.41
N ILE A 26 -3.64 -4.33 1.59
CA ILE A 26 -4.14 -3.90 2.88
C ILE A 26 -5.60 -4.32 3.02
N ASP A 27 -5.91 -5.08 4.06
CA ASP A 27 -7.25 -5.57 4.35
C ASP A 27 -7.78 -4.97 5.66
N LEU A 28 -8.97 -4.37 5.59
CA LEU A 28 -9.72 -3.77 6.69
C LEU A 28 -11.08 -4.45 6.91
N SER A 29 -11.33 -5.58 6.24
CA SER A 29 -12.62 -6.29 6.27
C SER A 29 -12.93 -6.95 7.62
N VAL A 30 -11.91 -7.17 8.45
CA VAL A 30 -12.05 -7.73 9.80
C VAL A 30 -12.16 -6.60 10.82
N SER A 31 -13.23 -6.62 11.62
CA SER A 31 -13.44 -5.57 12.63
C SER A 31 -12.36 -5.56 13.70
N GLY A 32 -11.87 -4.35 13.99
CA GLY A 32 -10.78 -4.10 14.93
C GLY A 32 -9.42 -4.58 14.44
N GLN A 33 -9.22 -4.78 13.13
CA GLN A 33 -7.96 -5.25 12.58
C GLN A 33 -7.59 -4.54 11.28
N ILE A 34 -6.28 -4.47 11.02
CA ILE A 34 -5.68 -4.17 9.72
C ILE A 34 -4.66 -5.24 9.39
N THR A 35 -4.72 -5.77 8.18
CA THR A 35 -3.80 -6.80 7.69
C THR A 35 -3.03 -6.30 6.48
N PHE A 36 -1.70 -6.32 6.56
CA PHE A 36 -0.79 -6.09 5.44
C PHE A 36 -0.33 -7.44 4.91
N THR A 37 -0.44 -7.65 3.61
CA THR A 37 -0.01 -8.89 2.94
C THR A 37 0.91 -8.56 1.79
N ALA A 38 2.12 -9.13 1.80
CA ALA A 38 3.05 -9.02 0.68
C ALA A 38 2.47 -9.70 -0.56
N THR A 39 2.66 -9.08 -1.72
CA THR A 39 2.35 -9.72 -3.00
C THR A 39 3.58 -10.40 -3.59
N SER A 40 3.41 -11.11 -4.70
CA SER A 40 4.53 -11.68 -5.46
C SER A 40 5.12 -10.73 -6.50
N ASN A 41 4.72 -9.45 -6.51
CA ASN A 41 5.22 -8.48 -7.47
C ASN A 41 6.65 -8.06 -7.14
N LEU A 42 7.46 -7.84 -8.18
CA LEU A 42 8.84 -7.41 -8.07
C LEU A 42 8.93 -6.01 -7.48
N SER A 43 10.05 -5.72 -6.80
CA SER A 43 10.38 -4.35 -6.42
C SER A 43 10.56 -3.47 -7.66
N ASP A 44 10.09 -2.23 -7.59
CA ASP A 44 10.32 -1.24 -8.64
C ASP A 44 11.71 -0.60 -8.57
N ALA A 45 12.44 -0.82 -7.46
CA ALA A 45 13.77 -0.28 -7.23
C ALA A 45 14.74 -1.28 -6.59
N THR A 46 16.04 -0.97 -6.69
CA THR A 46 17.12 -1.69 -6.01
C THR A 46 17.82 -0.72 -5.06
N GLY A 47 17.98 -1.12 -3.80
CA GLY A 47 18.65 -0.32 -2.78
C GLY A 47 18.73 -1.05 -1.45
N SER A 48 19.56 -0.52 -0.56
CA SER A 48 19.75 -1.01 0.80
C SER A 48 19.75 0.17 1.77
N GLY A 49 19.24 -0.02 2.98
CA GLY A 49 19.15 1.03 4.00
C GLY A 49 18.32 0.63 5.22
N ASP A 50 17.85 1.63 5.95
CA ASP A 50 17.16 1.42 7.23
C ASP A 50 15.85 0.64 7.11
N GLU A 51 15.50 -0.05 8.18
CA GLU A 51 14.39 -0.99 8.19
C GLU A 51 13.02 -0.34 8.43
N PHE A 52 12.70 0.63 7.58
CA PHE A 52 11.45 1.39 7.62
C PHE A 52 10.80 1.38 6.24
N ILE A 53 9.48 1.23 6.24
CA ILE A 53 8.67 1.56 5.08
C ILE A 53 7.58 2.55 5.44
N TYR A 54 7.33 3.48 4.52
CA TYR A 54 6.30 4.48 4.63
C TYR A 54 5.30 4.35 3.47
N LEU A 55 4.04 4.17 3.84
CA LEU A 55 2.91 4.09 2.93
C LEU A 55 2.40 5.52 2.77
N GLN A 56 2.91 6.21 1.75
CA GLN A 56 2.59 7.62 1.52
C GLN A 56 1.10 7.79 1.22
N ASP A 57 0.54 8.89 1.71
CA ASP A 57 -0.85 9.29 1.47
C ASP A 57 -1.84 8.15 1.76
N PHE A 58 -1.57 7.36 2.80
CA PHE A 58 -2.51 6.35 3.24
C PHE A 58 -3.87 6.96 3.59
N PHE A 59 -3.87 8.16 4.16
CA PHE A 59 -5.04 8.95 4.50
C PHE A 59 -5.27 10.12 3.53
N THR A 60 -6.53 10.47 3.31
CA THR A 60 -6.98 11.55 2.41
C THR A 60 -6.67 12.95 2.95
N SER A 61 -6.28 13.06 4.22
CA SER A 61 -5.98 14.31 4.91
C SER A 61 -5.03 14.04 6.06
N ASP A 62 -4.35 15.09 6.52
CA ASP A 62 -3.53 15.07 7.72
C ASP A 62 -4.30 14.52 8.93
N ILE A 63 -3.72 13.48 9.54
CA ILE A 63 -4.22 12.79 10.73
C ILE A 63 -4.42 13.75 11.91
N LEU A 64 -3.51 14.70 12.12
CA LEU A 64 -3.53 15.64 13.25
C LEU A 64 -4.72 16.61 13.18
N SER A 65 -5.27 16.84 11.99
CA SER A 65 -6.40 17.74 11.76
C SER A 65 -7.77 17.06 11.94
N ALA A 66 -7.82 15.73 11.91
CA ALA A 66 -9.05 14.99 11.64
C ALA A 66 -9.60 14.19 12.83
N SER A 67 -8.82 13.92 13.87
CA SER A 67 -9.33 13.35 15.12
C SER A 67 -8.48 13.76 16.31
N GLY A 68 -9.13 14.09 17.43
CA GLY A 68 -8.45 14.24 18.69
C GLY A 68 -7.86 12.89 19.09
N THR A 69 -6.56 12.72 18.84
CA THR A 69 -5.69 11.63 19.28
C THR A 69 -6.13 10.26 18.77
N PHE A 70 -5.47 9.78 17.71
CA PHE A 70 -4.93 8.42 17.79
C PHE A 70 -4.23 8.33 19.14
N ASP A 71 -4.72 7.47 20.03
CA ASP A 71 -4.03 7.22 21.28
C ASP A 71 -2.63 6.76 20.87
N ASP A 72 -1.58 7.30 21.49
CA ASP A 72 -0.16 7.02 21.17
C ASP A 72 0.19 5.53 21.37
N SER A 73 -0.79 4.70 21.72
CA SER A 73 -0.72 3.26 21.61
C SER A 73 -0.53 2.85 20.14
N THR A 74 0.71 2.52 19.80
CA THR A 74 1.03 1.68 18.66
C THR A 74 0.04 0.50 18.56
N PRO A 75 -0.63 0.29 17.42
CA PRO A 75 -1.42 -0.90 17.15
C PRO A 75 -0.67 -2.17 17.58
N ASN A 76 -1.29 -3.01 18.41
CA ASN A 76 -0.64 -4.23 18.86
C ASN A 76 -0.61 -5.25 17.71
N LEU A 77 0.56 -5.84 17.48
CA LEU A 77 0.69 -6.99 16.58
C LEU A 77 -0.12 -8.17 17.12
N ILE A 78 -1.05 -8.69 16.30
CA ILE A 78 -1.78 -9.93 16.59
C ILE A 78 -0.94 -11.13 16.14
N THR A 79 -0.45 -11.04 14.90
CA THR A 79 0.42 -12.04 14.28
C THR A 79 1.07 -11.43 13.05
N GLY A 80 2.27 -11.85 12.71
CA GLY A 80 2.87 -11.46 11.45
C GLY A 80 4.29 -11.96 11.30
N ASP A 81 4.68 -12.18 10.06
CA ASP A 81 6.01 -12.51 9.58
C ASP A 81 6.39 -11.63 8.36
N LEU A 82 5.69 -10.50 8.18
CA LEU A 82 6.01 -9.51 7.16
C LEU A 82 7.47 -9.11 7.30
N THR A 83 8.21 -9.14 6.19
CA THR A 83 9.63 -8.79 6.09
C THR A 83 9.95 -8.38 4.65
N ASP A 84 11.09 -7.73 4.39
CA ASP A 84 11.57 -7.60 3.01
C ASP A 84 11.87 -9.00 2.44
N PHE A 85 11.85 -9.14 1.12
CA PHE A 85 11.93 -10.47 0.51
C PHE A 85 13.26 -11.18 0.77
N LEU A 86 14.36 -10.43 0.87
CA LEU A 86 15.71 -10.96 1.04
C LEU A 86 16.08 -11.15 2.52
N GLY A 87 15.41 -10.42 3.41
CA GLY A 87 15.56 -10.47 4.85
C GLY A 87 14.92 -11.71 5.50
N THR A 88 15.04 -11.75 6.82
CA THR A 88 14.41 -12.75 7.69
C THR A 88 13.55 -12.03 8.70
N SER A 89 12.30 -12.47 8.91
CA SER A 89 11.42 -11.87 9.94
C SER A 89 11.74 -12.43 11.32
N ASP A 90 11.71 -11.60 12.35
CA ASP A 90 11.63 -12.03 13.75
C ASP A 90 10.18 -12.10 14.28
N SER A 91 9.20 -11.96 13.38
CA SER A 91 7.77 -11.93 13.71
C SER A 91 7.37 -10.79 14.65
N SER A 92 8.08 -9.65 14.61
CA SER A 92 7.77 -8.47 15.43
C SER A 92 7.54 -7.15 14.66
N PRO A 93 6.93 -7.14 13.45
CA PRO A 93 6.65 -5.88 12.75
C PRO A 93 5.81 -4.94 13.63
N SER A 94 6.12 -3.66 13.55
CA SER A 94 5.46 -2.59 14.29
C SER A 94 4.78 -1.62 13.33
N LEU A 95 3.53 -1.26 13.63
CA LEU A 95 2.75 -0.28 12.88
C LEU A 95 2.71 1.03 13.66
N LEU A 96 3.02 2.14 12.99
CA LEU A 96 2.96 3.48 13.56
C LEU A 96 2.05 4.35 12.68
N ILE A 97 0.96 4.83 13.29
CA ILE A 97 -0.07 5.65 12.62
C ILE A 97 0.27 7.15 12.73
N ASN A 98 1.19 7.53 13.61
CA ASN A 98 1.63 8.90 13.79
C ASN A 98 3.15 8.91 13.95
N GLY A 99 3.85 9.49 12.99
CA GLY A 99 5.30 9.61 13.04
C GLY A 99 5.81 10.62 14.06
N ASN A 100 5.03 11.12 15.03
CA ASN A 100 5.52 12.02 16.09
C ASN A 100 6.39 13.18 15.56
N THR A 101 5.96 13.80 14.47
CA THR A 101 6.56 15.06 14.02
C THR A 101 5.47 16.10 13.82
N ASN A 102 5.82 17.37 14.08
CA ASN A 102 4.94 18.53 14.02
C ASN A 102 4.49 18.89 12.58
N GLY A 103 4.56 17.95 11.64
CA GLY A 103 4.11 18.07 10.27
C GLY A 103 2.90 17.16 10.09
N GLY A 104 1.89 17.66 9.37
CA GLY A 104 0.70 16.88 9.12
C GLY A 104 0.97 15.63 8.30
N GLU A 105 1.06 14.47 8.93
CA GLU A 105 1.36 13.22 8.24
C GLU A 105 0.06 12.57 7.74
N SER A 106 0.06 12.19 6.47
CA SER A 106 -1.03 11.46 5.80
C SER A 106 -0.72 9.97 5.61
N GLY A 107 0.46 9.47 5.98
CA GLY A 107 0.86 8.09 5.72
C GLY A 107 0.83 7.14 6.92
N LEU A 108 1.25 5.89 6.68
CA LEU A 108 1.48 4.87 7.71
C LEU A 108 2.93 4.39 7.65
N ARG A 109 3.57 4.18 8.80
CA ARG A 109 4.89 3.56 8.88
C ARG A 109 4.80 2.12 9.37
N ILE A 110 5.55 1.23 8.73
CA ILE A 110 5.86 -0.11 9.26
C ILE A 110 7.37 -0.17 9.51
N SER A 111 7.76 -0.67 10.68
CA SER A 111 9.16 -0.84 11.11
C SER A 111 9.36 -2.20 11.77
N SER A 112 10.62 -2.56 12.05
CA SER A 112 10.94 -3.75 12.86
C SER A 112 10.35 -5.06 12.28
N PHE A 113 10.26 -5.14 10.96
CA PHE A 113 9.79 -6.28 10.18
C PHE A 113 10.90 -7.29 9.81
N ASN A 114 12.17 -6.98 10.04
CA ASN A 114 13.32 -7.87 9.92
C ASN A 114 13.90 -8.23 11.29
N ASP A 115 14.63 -9.34 11.32
CA ASP A 115 15.30 -9.84 12.51
C ASP A 115 16.39 -8.90 12.99
N SER A 116 16.44 -8.71 14.31
CA SER A 116 17.46 -7.93 14.99
C SER A 116 18.88 -8.43 14.63
N GLY A 117 19.57 -7.67 13.79
CA GLY A 117 20.91 -8.01 13.31
C GLY A 117 20.97 -8.63 11.90
N ALA A 118 19.84 -8.71 11.19
CA ALA A 118 19.80 -9.03 9.76
C ALA A 118 20.52 -7.97 8.89
N GLY A 119 20.68 -6.75 9.42
CA GLY A 119 21.31 -5.63 8.73
C GLY A 119 20.29 -4.65 8.18
N GLU A 120 20.65 -4.01 7.07
CA GLU A 120 19.79 -3.11 6.30
C GLU A 120 18.67 -3.93 5.59
N SER A 121 17.54 -3.29 5.28
CA SER A 121 16.54 -3.85 4.36
C SER A 121 17.07 -3.82 2.94
N ASP A 122 16.96 -4.92 2.20
CA ASP A 122 17.47 -5.05 0.83
C ASP A 122 16.34 -5.23 -0.19
N TYR A 123 16.30 -4.35 -1.20
CA TYR A 123 15.37 -4.43 -2.31
C TYR A 123 16.10 -4.66 -3.63
N SER A 124 15.49 -5.44 -4.52
CA SER A 124 16.02 -5.73 -5.85
C SER A 124 14.90 -5.84 -6.87
N THR A 125 15.07 -5.20 -8.03
CA THR A 125 14.14 -5.32 -9.16
C THR A 125 14.08 -6.74 -9.75
N ALA A 126 14.90 -7.67 -9.26
CA ALA A 126 14.92 -9.08 -9.66
C ALA A 126 14.16 -10.01 -8.69
N SER A 127 13.65 -9.50 -7.57
CA SER A 127 12.88 -10.25 -6.58
C SER A 127 11.63 -9.50 -6.15
N PRO A 128 10.64 -10.18 -5.54
CA PRO A 128 9.56 -9.48 -4.84
C PRO A 128 10.11 -8.47 -3.83
N ALA A 129 9.34 -7.42 -3.54
CA ALA A 129 9.77 -6.42 -2.54
C ALA A 129 9.65 -6.97 -1.10
N PHE A 130 8.54 -7.65 -0.81
CA PHE A 130 8.22 -8.17 0.53
C PHE A 130 7.84 -9.65 0.47
N LYS A 131 7.78 -10.27 1.65
CA LYS A 131 7.13 -11.58 1.87
C LYS A 131 6.43 -11.58 3.23
N GLY A 132 5.51 -12.54 3.42
CA GLY A 132 4.76 -12.69 4.67
C GLY A 132 3.55 -11.76 4.78
N SER A 133 3.04 -11.64 6.00
CA SER A 133 1.90 -10.77 6.34
C SER A 133 2.01 -10.25 7.77
N ALA A 134 1.34 -9.15 8.09
CA ALA A 134 1.25 -8.64 9.46
C ALA A 134 -0.16 -8.13 9.74
N THR A 135 -0.72 -8.55 10.88
CA THR A 135 -2.06 -8.17 11.33
C THR A 135 -1.97 -7.42 12.65
N PHE A 136 -2.53 -6.22 12.70
CA PHE A 136 -2.52 -5.37 13.88
C PHE A 136 -3.92 -5.11 14.40
N THR A 137 -4.05 -4.89 15.71
CA THR A 137 -5.31 -4.45 16.32
C THR A 137 -5.58 -2.98 15.99
N LEU A 138 -6.82 -2.65 15.65
CA LEU A 138 -7.32 -1.30 15.57
C LEU A 138 -8.37 -1.07 16.66
N SER A 139 -8.34 0.11 17.29
CA SER A 139 -9.48 0.52 18.11
C SER A 139 -10.72 0.75 17.24
N ALA A 140 -11.90 0.77 17.84
CA ALA A 140 -13.13 1.08 17.11
C ALA A 140 -13.10 2.49 16.48
N ALA A 141 -12.41 3.44 17.13
CA ALA A 141 -12.22 4.79 16.60
C ALA A 141 -11.27 4.77 15.38
N ASP A 142 -10.14 4.07 15.50
CA ASP A 142 -9.17 3.96 14.39
C ASP A 142 -9.78 3.24 13.20
N GLN A 143 -10.49 2.13 13.41
CA GLN A 143 -11.14 1.42 12.32
C GLN A 143 -12.14 2.32 11.59
N THR A 144 -12.96 3.07 12.34
CA THR A 144 -13.90 4.03 11.73
C THR A 144 -13.16 5.12 10.95
N TYR A 145 -12.03 5.58 11.45
CA TYR A 145 -11.22 6.57 10.77
C TYR A 145 -10.61 6.02 9.47
N PHE A 146 -10.00 4.84 9.51
CA PHE A 146 -9.39 4.17 8.36
C PHE A 146 -10.42 3.94 7.25
N LEU A 147 -11.62 3.45 7.58
CA LEU A 147 -12.67 3.21 6.59
C LEU A 147 -13.18 4.48 5.90
N ASN A 148 -13.15 5.62 6.59
CA ASN A 148 -13.69 6.88 6.06
C ASN A 148 -12.64 7.79 5.42
N ASN A 149 -11.36 7.61 5.78
CA ASN A 149 -10.30 8.55 5.39
C ASN A 149 -9.11 7.86 4.73
N SER A 150 -9.13 6.56 4.45
CA SER A 150 -8.04 5.92 3.68
C SER A 150 -8.19 6.17 2.18
N ASN A 151 -7.07 6.41 1.51
CA ASN A 151 -6.96 6.27 0.07
C ASN A 151 -6.97 4.79 -0.32
N THR A 152 -7.26 4.49 -1.59
CA THR A 152 -7.34 3.10 -2.06
C THR A 152 -5.98 2.52 -2.47
N SER A 153 -4.99 3.37 -2.70
CA SER A 153 -3.64 3.00 -3.11
C SER A 153 -2.69 4.18 -2.95
N GLY A 154 -1.39 3.90 -2.89
CA GLY A 154 -0.33 4.90 -2.86
C GLY A 154 1.03 4.23 -2.98
N ASP A 155 2.08 5.04 -2.94
CA ASP A 155 3.46 4.56 -3.09
C ASP A 155 3.99 4.03 -1.75
N VAL A 156 4.87 3.03 -1.84
CA VAL A 156 5.62 2.46 -0.71
C VAL A 156 7.06 2.96 -0.81
N TYR A 157 7.44 3.82 0.12
CA TYR A 157 8.80 4.31 0.28
C TYR A 157 9.56 3.42 1.24
N ALA A 158 10.76 3.01 0.88
CA ALA A 158 11.70 2.34 1.78
C ALA A 158 12.72 3.33 2.34
N PHE A 159 13.26 2.99 3.51
CA PHE A 159 14.29 3.76 4.24
C PHE A 159 13.77 5.09 4.79
N VAL A 160 12.44 5.22 4.94
CA VAL A 160 11.76 6.45 5.32
C VAL A 160 10.89 6.21 6.53
N GLN A 161 11.00 7.11 7.50
CA GLN A 161 10.22 7.09 8.72
C GLN A 161 8.96 7.95 8.67
N ASN A 162 8.93 9.00 7.84
CA ASN A 162 7.83 9.96 7.81
C ASN A 162 7.84 10.80 6.51
N GLN A 163 6.79 11.60 6.32
CA GLN A 163 6.66 12.48 5.15
C GLN A 163 7.74 13.57 5.07
N ALA A 164 8.25 14.07 6.20
CA ALA A 164 9.26 15.12 6.18
C ALA A 164 10.60 14.65 5.60
N GLU A 165 10.97 13.38 5.80
CA GLU A 165 12.13 12.75 5.17
C GLU A 165 11.92 12.57 3.65
N ILE A 166 10.68 12.36 3.18
CA ILE A 166 10.37 12.35 1.73
C ILE A 166 10.53 13.74 1.12
N ASP A 167 10.14 14.77 1.87
CA ASP A 167 10.23 16.16 1.41
C ASP A 167 11.67 16.71 1.45
N ASP A 168 12.58 16.06 2.19
CA ASP A 168 14.01 16.37 2.19
C ASP A 168 14.72 15.68 1.02
N ILE A 169 15.17 16.48 0.06
CA ILE A 169 15.91 16.01 -1.13
C ILE A 169 17.25 15.32 -0.81
N ASN A 170 17.73 15.43 0.43
CA ASN A 170 19.01 14.85 0.84
C ASN A 170 18.89 13.46 1.45
N ASP A 171 17.69 13.02 1.83
CA ASP A 171 17.50 11.71 2.44
C ASP A 171 17.39 10.60 1.38
N PRO A 172 18.20 9.52 1.49
CA PRO A 172 18.21 8.46 0.49
C PRO A 172 16.99 7.54 0.66
N PHE A 173 15.91 7.85 -0.07
CA PHE A 173 14.74 6.97 -0.16
C PHE A 173 14.55 6.38 -1.56
N ILE A 174 13.83 5.27 -1.64
CA ILE A 174 13.41 4.66 -2.90
C ILE A 174 11.92 4.27 -2.84
N VAL A 175 11.25 4.31 -3.99
CA VAL A 175 9.90 3.76 -4.15
C VAL A 175 10.03 2.30 -4.58
N VAL A 176 9.60 1.37 -3.72
CA VAL A 176 9.72 -0.07 -3.96
C VAL A 176 8.49 -0.68 -4.63
N GLY A 177 7.39 0.08 -4.72
CA GLY A 177 6.16 -0.29 -5.40
C GLY A 177 4.97 0.48 -4.85
N GLN A 178 3.77 -0.08 -5.02
CA GLN A 178 2.53 0.50 -4.49
C GLN A 178 1.88 -0.38 -3.43
N TRP A 179 1.14 0.24 -2.53
CA TRP A 179 0.19 -0.44 -1.67
C TRP A 179 -1.23 -0.27 -2.24
N ALA A 180 -2.13 -1.20 -1.94
CA ALA A 180 -3.55 -1.09 -2.30
C ALA A 180 -4.46 -1.70 -1.24
N VAL A 181 -5.58 -1.04 -0.97
CA VAL A 181 -6.65 -1.58 -0.09
C VAL A 181 -7.48 -2.58 -0.89
N VAL A 182 -7.68 -3.77 -0.33
CA VAL A 182 -8.56 -4.80 -0.90
C VAL A 182 -10.00 -4.31 -0.74
N PRO A 183 -10.77 -4.14 -1.83
CA PRO A 183 -12.17 -3.75 -1.72
C PRO A 183 -12.96 -4.83 -1.00
N GLU A 184 -13.83 -4.45 -0.05
CA GLU A 184 -14.71 -5.42 0.58
C GLU A 184 -15.52 -6.19 -0.49
N PRO A 185 -15.62 -7.53 -0.41
CA PRO A 185 -16.29 -8.37 -1.41
C PRO A 185 -17.78 -8.01 -1.66
N SER A 186 -18.38 -7.19 -0.80
CA SER A 186 -19.81 -6.89 -0.77
C SER A 186 -20.26 -5.83 -1.80
N SER A 187 -19.37 -4.91 -2.22
CA SER A 187 -19.79 -3.71 -2.97
C SER A 187 -19.92 -3.95 -4.48
N THR A 188 -19.07 -4.78 -5.08
CA THR A 188 -19.10 -5.08 -6.52
C THR A 188 -20.19 -6.09 -6.88
N ALA A 189 -20.48 -7.04 -6.00
CA ALA A 189 -21.58 -7.99 -6.18
C ALA A 189 -22.95 -7.28 -6.22
N LEU A 190 -23.14 -6.23 -5.40
CA LEU A 190 -24.42 -5.50 -5.35
C LEU A 190 -24.69 -4.70 -6.63
N LEU A 191 -23.66 -4.08 -7.23
CA LEU A 191 -23.77 -3.38 -8.51
C LEU A 191 -24.08 -4.34 -9.68
N GLY A 192 -23.46 -5.53 -9.68
CA GLY A 192 -23.75 -6.58 -10.67
C GLY A 192 -25.20 -7.09 -10.58
N LEU A 193 -25.72 -7.27 -9.37
CA LEU A 193 -27.12 -7.67 -9.16
C LEU A 193 -28.12 -6.56 -9.50
N ALA A 194 -27.82 -5.30 -9.21
CA ALA A 194 -28.67 -4.16 -9.60
C ALA A 194 -28.81 -4.07 -11.12
N GLY A 195 -27.73 -4.28 -11.88
CA GLY A 195 -27.74 -4.32 -13.34
C GLY A 195 -28.63 -5.42 -13.92
N LEU A 196 -28.59 -6.63 -13.34
CA LEU A 196 -29.47 -7.74 -13.72
C LEU A 196 -30.95 -7.46 -13.41
N GLY A 197 -31.23 -6.76 -12.30
CA GLY A 197 -32.59 -6.36 -11.92
C GLY A 197 -33.25 -5.42 -12.94
N PHE A 198 -32.50 -4.46 -13.50
CA PHE A 198 -33.02 -3.56 -14.55
C PHE A 198 -33.21 -4.25 -15.90
N ILE A 199 -32.35 -5.22 -16.25
CA ILE A 199 -32.48 -5.99 -17.50
C ILE A 199 -33.71 -6.91 -17.46
N LEU A 200 -34.00 -7.52 -16.31
CA LEU A 200 -35.17 -8.40 -16.15
C LEU A 200 -36.49 -7.61 -16.13
N ARG A 201 -36.48 -6.35 -15.68
CA ARG A 201 -37.69 -5.50 -15.65
C ARG A 201 -38.11 -4.98 -17.01
N ARG A 202 -37.21 -4.97 -18.01
CA ARG A 202 -37.51 -4.55 -19.39
C ARG A 202 -38.22 -5.63 -20.23
N LYS A 203 -38.32 -6.86 -19.72
CA LYS A 203 -38.98 -7.99 -20.41
C LYS A 203 -40.35 -8.37 -19.82
N ARG A 204 -40.93 -7.56 -18.94
CA ARG A 204 -42.34 -7.63 -18.55
C ARG A 204 -43.06 -6.39 -19.04
#